data_AF-A0A356G539-F1
#
_entry.id   AF-A0A356G539-F1
#
_cell.length_a   1.000
_cell.length_b   1.000
_cell.length_c   1.000
_cell.angle_alpha   90.00
_cell.angle_beta   90.00
_cell.angle_gamma   90.00
#
_symmetry.space_group_name_H-M   'P 1'
#
loop_
_entity.id
_entity.type
_entity.pdbx_description
1 polymer ?
#
loop_
_entity_poly.entity_id
_entity_poly.type
_entity_poly.pdbx_seq_one_letter_code
_entity_poly.pdbx_strand_id
1 'polypeptide(L)'
;EAQTRWEVLDALSAVAVTNADSVAGAYDGAEASLFDDASATVRLAAFVFLTRLAGSSPERSDEAWPLLDEAIQCYHGDAEYRDMLVALLALARGQASEATRAALADRVRFDAENGAGYIKTLSAEILQALA
;
A
#
# COMPACT_ATOMS: atom_id res chain seq x y z
N GLU A 1 0.57 13.73 -17.72
CA GLU A 1 0.98 14.77 -16.75
C GLU A 1 0.86 14.21 -15.34
N ALA A 2 1.61 14.73 -14.35
CA ALA A 2 1.53 14.27 -12.96
C ALA A 2 0.13 14.45 -12.35
N GLN A 3 -0.52 15.60 -12.58
CA GLN A 3 -1.85 15.88 -12.03
C GLN A 3 -2.88 14.81 -12.45
N THR A 4 -3.01 14.58 -13.75
CA THR A 4 -3.96 13.60 -14.29
C THR A 4 -3.72 12.18 -13.74
N ARG A 5 -2.45 11.79 -13.54
CA ARG A 5 -2.12 10.44 -13.06
C ARG A 5 -2.59 10.20 -11.64
N TRP A 6 -2.27 11.10 -10.71
CA TRP A 6 -2.65 10.89 -9.31
C TRP A 6 -4.17 10.98 -9.13
N GLU A 7 -4.85 11.91 -9.82
CA GLU A 7 -6.32 12.04 -9.75
C GLU A 7 -7.03 10.79 -10.28
N VAL A 8 -6.52 10.19 -11.37
CA VAL A 8 -7.06 8.94 -11.90
C VAL A 8 -6.83 7.79 -10.93
N LEU A 9 -5.63 7.64 -10.37
CA LEU A 9 -5.33 6.59 -9.39
C LEU A 9 -6.18 6.72 -8.12
N ASP A 10 -6.47 7.94 -7.66
CA ASP A 10 -7.36 8.19 -6.53
C ASP A 10 -8.81 7.76 -6.85
N ALA A 11 -9.34 8.14 -8.02
CA ALA A 11 -10.66 7.71 -8.46
C ALA A 11 -10.76 6.17 -8.59
N LEU A 12 -9.74 5.53 -9.16
CA LEU A 12 -9.68 4.07 -9.27
C LEU A 12 -9.59 3.39 -7.89
N SER A 13 -8.87 4.00 -6.94
CA SER A 13 -8.80 3.51 -5.55
C SER A 13 -10.16 3.50 -4.87
N ALA A 14 -10.98 4.53 -5.10
CA ALA A 14 -12.34 4.59 -4.57
C ALA A 14 -13.23 3.48 -5.16
N VAL A 15 -13.09 3.18 -6.46
CA VAL A 15 -13.83 2.08 -7.11
C VAL A 15 -13.37 0.71 -6.60
N ALA A 16 -12.06 0.53 -6.40
CA ALA A 16 -11.45 -0.73 -5.95
C ALA A 16 -12.04 -1.25 -4.64
N VAL A 17 -12.49 -0.35 -3.75
CA VAL A 17 -13.14 -0.73 -2.47
C VAL A 17 -14.40 -1.57 -2.67
N THR A 18 -15.14 -1.35 -3.77
CA THR A 18 -16.42 -2.03 -4.04
C THR A 18 -16.42 -2.92 -5.28
N ASN A 19 -15.50 -2.67 -6.23
CA ASN A 19 -15.45 -3.36 -7.51
C ASN A 19 -14.01 -3.40 -8.05
N ALA A 20 -13.11 -4.05 -7.32
CA ALA A 20 -11.70 -4.21 -7.68
C ALA A 20 -11.49 -4.80 -9.09
N ASP A 21 -12.34 -5.74 -9.52
CA ASP A 21 -12.24 -6.37 -10.84
C ASP A 21 -12.35 -5.36 -11.98
N SER A 22 -13.22 -4.36 -11.85
CA SER A 22 -13.41 -3.33 -12.89
C SER A 22 -12.20 -2.42 -13.10
N VAL A 23 -11.29 -2.36 -12.13
CA VAL A 23 -10.11 -1.47 -12.15
C VAL A 23 -8.78 -2.23 -12.17
N ALA A 24 -8.82 -3.56 -12.14
CA ALA A 24 -7.64 -4.42 -12.15
C ALA A 24 -6.67 -4.14 -13.31
N GLY A 25 -7.21 -3.77 -14.48
CA GLY A 25 -6.40 -3.44 -15.66
C GLY A 25 -5.52 -2.20 -15.52
N ALA A 26 -5.65 -1.43 -14.43
CA ALA A 26 -4.77 -0.29 -14.14
C ALA A 26 -3.50 -0.69 -13.37
N TYR A 27 -3.29 -1.97 -13.05
CA TYR A 27 -2.17 -2.46 -12.26
C TYR A 27 -0.81 -2.00 -12.82
N ASP A 28 -0.49 -2.31 -14.08
CA ASP A 28 0.79 -1.94 -14.71
C ASP A 28 1.03 -0.41 -14.71
N GLY A 29 -0.05 0.36 -14.87
CA GLY A 29 0.01 1.82 -14.83
C GLY A 29 0.31 2.37 -13.44
N ALA A 30 -0.22 1.71 -12.40
CA ALA A 30 0.07 2.02 -11.02
C ALA A 30 1.50 1.60 -10.65
N GLU A 31 1.97 0.43 -11.08
CA GLU A 31 3.36 0.00 -10.89
C GLU A 31 4.36 1.00 -11.48
N ALA A 32 4.17 1.43 -12.73
CA ALA A 32 5.02 2.44 -13.36
C ALA A 32 4.98 3.80 -12.63
N SER A 33 3.84 4.11 -11.98
CA SER A 33 3.66 5.35 -11.22
C SER A 33 4.23 5.27 -9.80
N LEU A 34 4.37 4.06 -9.25
CA LEU A 34 4.82 3.83 -7.88
C LEU A 34 6.26 4.29 -7.66
N PHE A 35 7.10 4.12 -8.68
CA PHE A 35 8.50 4.54 -8.66
C PHE A 35 8.76 5.82 -9.47
N ASP A 36 7.77 6.71 -9.54
CA ASP A 36 7.93 8.02 -10.18
C ASP A 36 8.82 8.93 -9.32
N ASP A 37 10.04 9.18 -9.79
CA ASP A 37 11.03 10.04 -9.12
C ASP A 37 10.62 11.53 -9.10
N ALA A 38 9.69 11.95 -9.96
CA ALA A 38 9.32 13.35 -10.12
C ALA A 38 8.16 13.78 -9.22
N SER A 39 7.36 12.85 -8.67
CA SER A 39 6.17 13.22 -7.90
C SER A 39 5.80 12.24 -6.78
N ALA A 40 6.05 12.65 -5.53
CA ALA A 40 5.59 11.94 -4.32
C ALA A 40 4.07 11.70 -4.29
N THR A 41 3.27 12.64 -4.81
CA THR A 41 1.82 12.49 -4.90
C THR A 41 1.40 11.36 -5.83
N VAL A 42 2.09 11.22 -6.97
CA VAL A 42 1.83 10.12 -7.91
C VAL A 42 2.21 8.77 -7.30
N ARG A 43 3.37 8.71 -6.62
CA ARG A 43 3.81 7.50 -5.90
C ARG A 43 2.83 7.08 -4.83
N LEU A 44 2.39 8.02 -3.99
CA LEU A 44 1.42 7.76 -2.93
C LEU A 44 0.09 7.28 -3.50
N ALA A 45 -0.43 7.92 -4.55
CA ALA A 45 -1.68 7.52 -5.18
C ALA A 45 -1.59 6.09 -5.78
N ALA A 46 -0.46 5.75 -6.39
CA ALA A 46 -0.19 4.40 -6.88
C ALA A 46 -0.14 3.38 -5.74
N PHE A 47 0.58 3.69 -4.66
CA PHE A 47 0.67 2.83 -3.48
C PHE A 47 -0.70 2.58 -2.84
N VAL A 48 -1.51 3.63 -2.69
CA VAL A 48 -2.89 3.53 -2.18
C VAL A 48 -3.73 2.64 -3.10
N PHE A 49 -3.67 2.83 -4.41
CA PHE A 49 -4.42 1.99 -5.34
C PHE A 49 -4.01 0.51 -5.26
N LEU A 50 -2.71 0.23 -5.27
CA LEU A 50 -2.17 -1.13 -5.21
C LEU A 50 -2.52 -1.83 -3.90
N THR A 51 -2.44 -1.14 -2.75
CA THR A 51 -2.90 -1.70 -1.46
C THR A 51 -4.40 -2.00 -1.43
N ARG A 52 -5.24 -1.19 -2.11
CA ARG A 52 -6.68 -1.47 -2.25
C ARG A 52 -6.94 -2.71 -3.10
N LEU A 53 -6.24 -2.86 -4.22
CA LEU A 53 -6.32 -4.07 -5.02
C LEU A 53 -5.85 -5.29 -4.24
N ALA A 54 -4.69 -5.20 -3.58
CA ALA A 54 -4.15 -6.25 -2.73
C ALA A 54 -5.13 -6.67 -1.63
N GLY A 55 -5.82 -5.72 -1.00
CA GLY A 55 -6.80 -5.99 0.05
C GLY A 55 -8.12 -6.61 -0.43
N SER A 56 -8.31 -6.77 -1.75
CA SER A 56 -9.59 -7.25 -2.32
C SER A 56 -9.66 -8.76 -2.49
N SER A 57 -8.53 -9.47 -2.62
CA SER A 57 -8.49 -10.94 -2.61
C SER A 57 -7.09 -11.47 -2.24
N PRO A 58 -6.97 -12.74 -1.80
CA PRO A 58 -5.68 -13.35 -1.52
C PRO A 58 -4.73 -13.38 -2.73
N GLU A 59 -5.24 -13.67 -3.92
CA GLU A 59 -4.43 -13.78 -5.15
C GLU A 59 -3.81 -12.43 -5.52
N ARG A 60 -4.61 -11.35 -5.40
CA ARG A 60 -4.14 -9.99 -5.67
C ARG A 60 -3.17 -9.50 -4.62
N SER A 61 -3.32 -9.95 -3.37
CA SER A 61 -2.37 -9.60 -2.31
C SER A 61 -1.00 -10.21 -2.60
N ASP A 62 -0.96 -11.48 -3.00
CA ASP A 62 0.28 -12.18 -3.34
C ASP A 62 0.98 -11.58 -4.58
N GLU A 63 0.19 -11.16 -5.57
CA GLU A 63 0.70 -10.48 -6.77
C GLU A 63 1.31 -9.10 -6.43
N ALA A 64 0.60 -8.29 -5.63
CA ALA A 64 1.00 -6.91 -5.34
C ALA A 64 2.07 -6.79 -4.25
N TRP A 65 2.17 -7.77 -3.34
CA TRP A 65 3.03 -7.66 -2.16
C TRP A 65 4.51 -7.39 -2.47
N PRO A 66 5.18 -8.08 -3.43
CA PRO A 66 6.59 -7.82 -3.72
C PRO A 66 6.86 -6.35 -4.08
N LEU A 67 5.95 -5.76 -4.85
CA LEU A 67 6.02 -4.36 -5.29
C LEU A 67 5.78 -3.39 -4.14
N LEU A 68 4.77 -3.67 -3.31
CA LEU A 68 4.48 -2.88 -2.11
C LEU A 68 5.64 -2.93 -1.11
N ASP A 69 6.24 -4.11 -0.92
CA ASP A 69 7.35 -4.32 0.00
C ASP A 69 8.62 -3.56 -0.42
N GLU A 70 8.90 -3.51 -1.73
CA GLU A 70 9.97 -2.67 -2.27
C GLU A 70 9.68 -1.18 -2.05
N ALA A 71 8.48 -0.71 -2.38
CA ALA A 71 8.11 0.69 -2.20
C ALA A 71 8.18 1.16 -0.72
N ILE A 72 7.77 0.31 0.23
CA ILE A 72 7.90 0.61 1.67
C ILE A 72 9.36 0.86 2.04
N GLN A 73 10.29 0.08 1.49
CA GLN A 73 11.71 0.22 1.76
C GLN A 73 12.29 1.48 1.11
N CYS A 74 11.89 1.75 -0.14
CA CYS A 74 12.34 2.92 -0.88
C CYS A 74 11.93 4.25 -0.22
N TYR A 75 10.72 4.30 0.35
CA TYR A 75 10.12 5.55 0.86
C TYR A 75 10.02 5.60 2.39
N HIS A 76 10.77 4.74 3.10
CA HIS A 76 10.75 4.74 4.56
C HIS A 76 11.25 6.07 5.12
N GLY A 77 10.38 6.76 5.87
CA GLY A 77 10.68 8.05 6.47
C GLY A 77 10.42 9.26 5.57
N ASP A 78 10.01 9.06 4.32
CA ASP A 78 9.57 10.14 3.45
C ASP A 78 8.28 10.79 3.95
N ALA A 79 7.95 11.97 3.43
CA ALA A 79 6.82 12.76 3.90
C ALA A 79 5.48 12.01 3.74
N GLU A 80 5.32 11.25 2.67
CA GLU A 80 4.15 10.43 2.36
C GLU A 80 4.09 9.10 3.14
N TYR A 81 5.18 8.70 3.82
CA TYR A 81 5.29 7.38 4.44
C TYR A 81 4.20 7.12 5.48
N ARG A 82 3.78 8.17 6.20
CA ARG A 82 2.65 8.09 7.13
C ARG A 82 1.38 7.56 6.45
N ASP A 83 1.05 8.10 5.27
CA ASP A 83 -0.18 7.73 4.57
C ASP A 83 -0.03 6.39 3.84
N MET A 84 1.20 6.00 3.47
CA MET A 84 1.51 4.63 3.05
C MET A 84 1.24 3.62 4.17
N LEU A 85 1.66 3.90 5.41
CA LEU A 85 1.35 3.05 6.56
C LEU A 85 -0.16 2.94 6.82
N VAL A 86 -0.92 4.03 6.63
CA VAL A 86 -2.40 3.99 6.71
C VAL A 86 -2.98 3.09 5.61
N ALA A 87 -2.44 3.11 4.40
CA ALA A 87 -2.85 2.23 3.32
C ALA A 87 -2.53 0.75 3.61
N LEU A 88 -1.38 0.45 4.23
CA LEU A 88 -1.04 -0.89 4.70
C LEU A 88 -1.95 -1.38 5.83
N LEU A 89 -2.37 -0.49 6.73
CA LEU A 89 -3.38 -0.84 7.73
C LEU A 89 -4.72 -1.22 7.09
N ALA A 90 -5.09 -0.59 5.97
CA ALA A 90 -6.26 -1.00 5.21
C ALA A 90 -6.06 -2.39 4.55
N LEU A 91 -4.87 -2.67 4.02
CA LEU A 91 -4.51 -4.00 3.49
C LEU A 91 -4.58 -5.07 4.58
N ALA A 92 -4.03 -4.80 5.77
CA ALA A 92 -4.04 -5.73 6.91
C ALA A 92 -5.47 -6.10 7.37
N ARG A 93 -6.42 -5.17 7.23
CA ARG A 93 -7.85 -5.37 7.53
C ARG A 93 -8.64 -5.97 6.36
N GLY A 94 -8.02 -6.12 5.20
CA GLY A 94 -8.63 -6.62 3.97
C GLY A 94 -8.60 -8.16 3.88
N GLN A 95 -8.74 -8.66 2.65
CA GLN A 95 -8.79 -10.08 2.33
C GLN A 95 -7.42 -10.61 1.86
N ALA A 96 -6.33 -10.07 2.39
CA ALA A 96 -4.99 -10.52 2.03
C ALA A 96 -4.76 -11.99 2.41
N SER A 97 -3.94 -12.69 1.62
CA SER A 97 -3.53 -14.06 1.91
C SER A 97 -2.75 -14.14 3.23
N GLU A 98 -2.68 -15.34 3.82
CA GLU A 98 -1.89 -15.54 5.03
C GLU A 98 -0.38 -15.29 4.77
N ALA A 99 0.11 -15.60 3.57
CA ALA A 99 1.49 -15.35 3.19
C ALA A 99 1.80 -13.84 3.16
N THR A 100 0.93 -13.05 2.52
CA THR A 100 1.05 -11.60 2.48
C THR A 100 0.91 -10.99 3.88
N ARG A 101 -0.03 -11.48 4.70
CA ARG A 101 -0.21 -11.04 6.09
C ARG A 101 1.03 -11.30 6.94
N ALA A 102 1.64 -12.48 6.83
CA ALA A 102 2.89 -12.82 7.53
C ALA A 102 4.05 -11.91 7.09
N ALA A 103 4.21 -11.70 5.79
CA ALA A 103 5.27 -10.85 5.26
C ALA A 103 5.09 -9.37 5.66
N LEU A 104 3.85 -8.87 5.67
CA LEU A 104 3.53 -7.54 6.18
C LEU A 104 3.85 -7.42 7.67
N ALA A 105 3.51 -8.42 8.48
CA ALA A 105 3.85 -8.44 9.89
C ALA A 105 5.38 -8.38 10.10
N ASP A 106 6.14 -9.16 9.34
CA ASP A 106 7.60 -9.15 9.39
C ASP A 106 8.17 -7.76 9.02
N ARG A 107 7.63 -7.11 7.98
CA ARG A 107 8.06 -5.78 7.53
C ARG A 107 7.93 -4.72 8.61
N VAL A 108 6.79 -4.67 9.31
CA VAL A 108 6.52 -3.60 10.28
C VAL A 108 6.99 -3.90 11.70
N ARG A 109 7.41 -5.14 11.99
CA ARG A 109 7.76 -5.59 13.35
C ARG A 109 8.85 -4.74 13.99
N PHE A 110 9.94 -4.49 13.25
CA PHE A 110 11.06 -3.72 13.77
C PHE A 110 10.63 -2.31 14.20
N ASP A 111 9.82 -1.64 13.37
CA ASP A 111 9.31 -0.30 13.63
C ASP A 111 8.30 -0.28 14.79
N ALA A 112 7.46 -1.31 14.92
CA ALA A 112 6.53 -1.42 16.04
C ALA A 112 7.26 -1.53 17.40
N GLU A 113 8.42 -2.20 17.42
CA GLU A 113 9.23 -2.37 18.63
C GLU A 113 10.13 -1.15 18.89
N ASN A 114 10.83 -0.67 17.87
CA ASN A 114 11.97 0.23 18.00
C ASN A 114 11.76 1.63 17.39
N GLY A 115 10.71 1.83 16.61
CA GLY A 115 10.44 3.10 15.94
C GLY A 115 10.07 4.23 16.90
N ALA A 116 9.74 5.39 16.34
CA ALA A 116 9.26 6.55 17.08
C ALA A 116 8.08 7.22 16.39
N GLY A 117 7.30 8.01 17.15
CA GLY A 117 6.18 8.79 16.62
C GLY A 117 5.17 7.94 15.85
N TYR A 118 4.71 8.47 14.71
CA TYR A 118 3.67 7.83 13.92
C TYR A 118 4.10 6.49 13.33
N ILE A 119 5.39 6.30 13.03
CA ILE A 119 5.91 5.04 12.46
C ILE A 119 5.68 3.92 13.46
N LYS A 120 6.08 4.11 14.73
CA LYS A 120 5.85 3.10 15.78
C LYS A 120 4.37 2.83 16.00
N THR A 121 3.56 3.89 16.11
CA THR A 121 2.12 3.78 16.38
C THR A 121 1.41 3.00 15.26
N LEU A 122 1.60 3.40 14.00
CA LEU A 122 0.93 2.75 12.87
C LEU A 122 1.46 1.33 12.62
N SER A 123 2.77 1.08 12.78
CA SER A 123 3.32 -0.27 12.68
C SER A 123 2.74 -1.21 13.75
N ALA A 124 2.56 -0.72 14.98
CA ALA A 124 1.91 -1.50 16.03
C ALA A 124 0.41 -1.75 15.73
N GLU A 125 -0.30 -0.76 15.18
CA GLU A 125 -1.70 -0.92 14.76
C GLU A 125 -1.84 -1.95 13.62
N ILE A 126 -0.90 -1.96 12.67
CA ILE A 126 -0.86 -2.96 11.58
C ILE A 126 -0.68 -4.36 12.18
N LEU A 127 0.29 -4.56 13.07
CA LEU A 127 0.48 -5.85 13.75
C LEU A 127 -0.79 -6.29 14.50
N GLN A 128 -1.46 -5.36 15.18
CA GLN A 128 -2.70 -5.67 15.89
C GLN A 128 -3.83 -6.10 14.93
N ALA A 129 -3.91 -5.51 13.74
CA ALA A 129 -4.91 -5.89 12.73
C ALA A 129 -4.62 -7.25 12.07
N LEU A 130 -3.37 -7.71 12.13
CA LEU A 130 -2.94 -9.00 11.59
C LEU A 130 -3.11 -10.16 12.58
N ALA A 131 -3.24 -9.86 13.88
CA ALA A 131 -3.47 -10.83 14.95
C ALA A 131 -4.89 -11.43 14.90
#